data_AF-A0A9Y4NX58-F1
#
_entry.id   AF-A0A9Y4NX58-F1
#
_cell.length_a   1.000
_cell.length_b   1.000
_cell.length_c   1.000
_cell.angle_alpha   90.00
_cell.angle_beta   90.00
_cell.angle_gamma   90.00
#
_symmetry.space_group_name_H-M   'P 1'
#
loop_
_entity.id
_entity.type
_entity.pdbx_description
1 polymer ?
#
loop_
_entity_poly.entity_id
_entity_poly.type
_entity_poly.pdbx_seq_one_letter_code
_entity_poly.pdbx_strand_id
1 'polypeptide(L)'
;MESEVFTPLLEQFLLTPLVCWVKTVGQPTVTDGTKLSEYIELVDGIYLNEIMLEINPKATVQRTNKKVNNDPTLRIQNLSILIRQIKAYYQETLQQLVMMPLPNVLVLGRNPLS
;
A
#
# COMPACT_ATOMS: atom_id res chain seq x y z
N MET A 1 1.07 -13.93 23.09
CA MET A 1 1.74 -15.01 22.35
C MET A 1 1.73 -14.77 20.84
N GLU A 2 0.82 -13.94 20.29
CA GLU A 2 0.84 -13.55 18.87
C GLU A 2 1.90 -12.49 18.51
N SER A 3 2.30 -11.61 19.46
CA SER A 3 3.25 -10.52 19.15
C SER A 3 4.71 -10.96 18.96
N GLU A 4 5.10 -12.15 19.41
CA GLU A 4 6.48 -12.65 19.25
C GLU A 4 6.72 -13.35 17.90
N VAL A 5 5.67 -13.94 17.31
CA VAL A 5 5.73 -14.61 16.00
C VAL A 5 5.59 -13.61 14.84
N PHE A 6 4.91 -12.48 15.09
CA PHE A 6 4.68 -11.45 14.08
C PHE A 6 5.97 -10.73 13.67
N THR A 7 6.92 -10.54 14.60
CA THR A 7 8.12 -9.72 14.36
C THR A 7 9.07 -10.33 13.30
N PRO A 8 9.44 -11.63 13.32
CA PRO A 8 10.31 -12.19 12.29
C PRO A 8 9.68 -12.22 10.89
N LEU A 9 8.38 -12.53 10.80
CA LEU A 9 7.66 -12.55 9.52
C LEU A 9 7.54 -11.14 8.94
N LEU A 10 7.26 -10.14 9.81
CA LEU A 10 7.23 -8.74 9.43
C LEU A 10 8.59 -8.28 8.89
N GLU A 11 9.67 -8.59 9.61
CA GLU A 11 11.02 -8.25 9.18
C GLU A 11 11.36 -8.88 7.83
N GLN A 12 11.04 -10.16 7.64
CA GLN A 12 11.23 -10.84 6.35
C GLN A 12 10.39 -10.20 5.24
N PHE A 13 9.13 -9.85 5.52
CA PHE A 13 8.25 -9.15 4.57
C PHE A 13 8.85 -7.81 4.14
N LEU A 14 9.37 -7.03 5.09
CA LEU A 14 9.98 -5.72 4.83
C LEU A 14 11.28 -5.78 4.02
N LEU A 15 11.89 -6.97 3.94
CA LEU A 15 13.07 -7.27 3.12
C LEU A 15 12.71 -7.87 1.75
N THR A 16 11.43 -8.08 1.44
CA THR A 16 11.04 -8.60 0.14
C THR A 16 11.34 -7.58 -0.97
N PRO A 17 11.69 -8.02 -2.20
CA PRO A 17 12.13 -7.14 -3.26
C PRO A 17 11.16 -5.99 -3.58
N LEU A 18 9.85 -6.27 -3.55
CA LEU A 18 8.83 -5.25 -3.83
C LEU A 18 8.79 -4.20 -2.73
N VAL A 19 8.88 -4.58 -1.46
CA VAL A 19 8.88 -3.62 -0.34
C VAL A 19 10.17 -2.81 -0.35
N CYS A 20 11.32 -3.43 -0.61
CA CYS A 20 12.59 -2.72 -0.76
C CYS A 20 12.52 -1.71 -1.91
N TRP A 21 11.98 -2.09 -3.07
CA TRP A 21 11.82 -1.17 -4.20
C TRP A 21 10.88 -0.01 -3.87
N VAL A 22 9.71 -0.29 -3.29
CA VAL A 22 8.74 0.74 -2.87
C VAL A 22 9.40 1.80 -1.97
N LYS A 23 10.23 1.37 -1.02
CA LYS A 23 10.99 2.28 -0.13
C LYS A 23 12.03 3.15 -0.83
N THR A 24 12.48 2.78 -2.04
CA THR A 24 13.43 3.60 -2.83
C THR A 24 12.75 4.67 -3.67
N VAL A 25 11.47 4.50 -3.98
CA VAL A 25 10.76 5.36 -4.94
C VAL A 25 10.29 6.66 -4.27
N GLY A 26 9.68 6.56 -3.09
CA GLY A 26 9.22 7.75 -2.38
C GLY A 26 10.28 8.40 -1.49
N GLN A 27 10.02 9.63 -1.05
CA GLN A 27 10.84 10.29 -0.03
C GLN A 27 10.74 9.52 1.30
N PRO A 28 11.86 9.33 2.03
CA PRO A 28 11.81 8.69 3.34
C PRO A 28 10.93 9.54 4.27
N THR A 29 9.76 9.05 4.62
CA THR A 29 8.93 9.70 5.63
C THR A 29 9.62 9.53 6.98
N VAL A 30 9.53 10.57 7.81
CA VAL A 30 10.08 10.60 9.16
C VAL A 30 9.20 9.69 10.03
N THR A 31 9.37 8.38 9.90
CA THR A 31 8.86 7.42 10.87
C THR A 31 9.92 7.24 11.95
N ASP A 32 9.49 6.85 13.16
CA ASP A 32 10.37 6.58 14.31
C ASP A 32 11.37 5.41 14.08
N GLY A 33 11.48 4.93 12.83
CA GLY A 33 12.41 3.91 12.37
C GLY A 33 12.02 2.49 12.72
N THR A 34 10.84 2.27 13.31
CA THR A 34 10.41 0.93 13.71
C THR A 34 9.89 0.12 12.52
N LYS A 35 10.11 -1.19 12.53
CA LYS A 35 9.58 -2.10 11.49
C LYS A 35 8.05 -2.08 11.45
N LEU A 36 7.40 -1.91 12.59
CA LEU A 36 5.95 -1.79 12.65
C LEU A 36 5.46 -0.49 12.00
N SER A 37 6.12 0.65 12.22
CA SER A 37 5.75 1.91 11.56
C SER A 37 5.95 1.85 10.05
N GLU A 38 7.07 1.26 9.59
CA GLU A 38 7.31 1.01 8.16
C GLU A 38 6.19 0.16 7.53
N TYR A 39 5.71 -0.84 8.26
CA TYR A 39 4.60 -1.67 7.80
C TYR A 39 3.27 -0.92 7.73
N ILE A 40 2.93 -0.17 8.78
CA ILE A 40 1.67 0.57 8.86
C ILE A 40 1.56 1.63 7.75
N GLU A 41 2.67 2.27 7.41
CA GLU A 41 2.75 3.23 6.30
C GLU A 41 2.44 2.59 4.94
N LEU A 42 2.86 1.34 4.71
CA LEU A 42 2.49 0.62 3.49
C LEU A 42 0.99 0.30 3.48
N VAL A 43 0.46 -0.15 4.62
CA VAL A 43 -0.88 -0.72 4.70
C VAL A 43 -1.98 0.32 4.81
N ASP A 44 -1.69 1.55 5.28
CA ASP A 44 -2.65 2.67 5.28
C ASP A 44 -3.02 3.15 3.85
N GLY A 45 -2.22 2.75 2.87
CA GLY A 45 -2.42 3.01 1.45
C GLY A 45 -2.11 4.43 0.99
N ILE A 46 -1.69 5.35 1.86
CA ILE A 46 -1.36 6.73 1.47
C ILE A 46 -0.12 6.70 0.59
N TYR A 47 0.97 6.14 1.10
CA TYR A 47 2.27 6.12 0.43
C TYR A 47 2.22 5.37 -0.91
N LEU A 48 1.53 4.23 -0.95
CA LEU A 48 1.38 3.46 -2.19
C LEU A 48 0.60 4.20 -3.29
N ASN A 49 -0.39 5.04 -2.91
CA ASN A 49 -1.10 5.88 -3.88
C ASN A 49 -0.21 7.02 -4.40
N GLU A 50 0.70 7.54 -3.58
CA GLU A 50 1.67 8.56 -4.01
C GLU A 50 2.65 7.97 -5.03
N ILE A 51 3.17 6.77 -4.78
CA ILE A 51 3.99 6.05 -5.77
C ILE A 51 3.22 5.79 -7.07
N MET A 52 1.95 5.39 -6.99
CA MET A 52 1.14 5.17 -8.18
C MET A 52 0.95 6.46 -9.00
N LEU A 53 0.86 7.62 -8.34
CA LEU A 53 0.81 8.92 -9.00
C LEU A 53 2.13 9.28 -9.69
N GLU A 54 3.27 8.93 -9.09
CA GLU A 54 4.59 9.10 -9.74
C GLU A 54 4.73 8.20 -10.97
N ILE A 55 4.22 6.96 -10.91
CA ILE A 55 4.19 6.02 -12.05
C ILE A 55 3.29 6.54 -13.18
N ASN A 56 2.12 7.09 -12.85
CA ASN A 56 1.18 7.63 -13.84
C ASN A 56 0.71 9.05 -13.51
N PRO A 57 1.53 10.08 -13.82
CA PRO A 57 1.20 11.48 -13.51
C PRO A 57 -0.03 12.01 -14.26
N LYS A 58 -0.45 11.33 -15.33
CA LYS A 58 -1.60 11.71 -16.16
C LYS A 58 -2.92 11.14 -15.64
N ALA A 59 -2.88 10.27 -14.63
CA ALA A 59 -4.08 9.70 -14.02
C ALA A 59 -4.95 10.79 -13.41
N THR A 60 -6.27 10.59 -13.41
CA THR A 60 -7.17 11.44 -12.63
C THR A 60 -6.85 11.27 -11.14
N VAL A 61 -6.41 12.35 -10.50
CA VAL A 61 -6.04 12.34 -9.08
C VAL A 61 -7.29 12.13 -8.22
N GLN A 62 -7.39 10.95 -7.60
CA GLN A 62 -8.35 10.70 -6.54
C GLN A 62 -7.72 11.04 -5.19
N ARG A 63 -8.41 11.83 -4.37
CA ARG A 63 -7.89 12.25 -3.06
C ARG A 63 -7.91 11.07 -2.09
N THR A 64 -6.74 10.73 -1.56
CA THR A 64 -6.57 9.77 -0.46
C THR A 64 -6.95 10.40 0.88
N ASN A 65 -7.43 9.60 1.83
CA ASN A 65 -7.58 9.99 3.22
C ASN A 65 -6.22 10.12 3.89
N LYS A 66 -5.78 11.35 4.20
CA LYS A 66 -4.45 11.61 4.78
C LYS A 66 -4.34 11.35 6.28
N LYS A 67 -5.47 11.25 6.99
CA LYS A 67 -5.53 10.98 8.44
C LYS A 67 -6.26 9.67 8.69
N VAL A 68 -5.60 8.55 8.37
CA VAL A 68 -6.22 7.22 8.50
C VAL A 68 -6.40 6.84 9.96
N ASN A 69 -5.48 7.20 10.85
CA ASN A 69 -5.57 6.93 12.30
C ASN A 69 -5.93 5.47 12.65
N ASN A 70 -5.41 4.52 11.86
CA ASN A 70 -5.73 3.08 11.95
C ASN A 70 -7.22 2.74 11.75
N ASP A 71 -8.03 3.64 11.18
CA ASP A 71 -9.42 3.38 10.82
C ASP A 71 -9.50 2.39 9.64
N PRO A 72 -10.12 1.21 9.83
CA PRO A 72 -10.22 0.20 8.78
C PRO A 72 -10.96 0.69 7.54
N THR A 73 -11.99 1.53 7.69
CA THR A 73 -12.79 2.03 6.57
C THR A 73 -11.96 2.96 5.70
N LEU A 74 -11.22 3.89 6.31
CA LEU A 74 -10.35 4.82 5.59
C LEU A 74 -9.21 4.08 4.88
N ARG A 75 -8.64 3.05 5.52
CA ARG A 75 -7.65 2.17 4.90
C ARG A 75 -8.21 1.44 3.68
N ILE A 76 -9.39 0.80 3.82
CA ILE A 76 -10.07 0.11 2.71
C ILE A 76 -10.30 1.08 1.55
N GLN A 77 -10.73 2.32 1.84
CA GLN A 77 -10.94 3.34 0.81
C GLN A 77 -9.64 3.68 0.08
N ASN A 78 -8.55 3.95 0.79
CA ASN A 78 -7.25 4.25 0.19
C ASN A 78 -6.75 3.09 -0.68
N LEU A 79 -6.81 1.85 -0.19
CA LEU A 79 -6.42 0.66 -0.95
C LEU A 79 -7.34 0.42 -2.16
N SER A 80 -8.63 0.74 -2.06
CA SER A 80 -9.58 0.64 -3.18
C SER A 80 -9.26 1.66 -4.28
N ILE A 81 -8.83 2.87 -3.91
CA ILE A 81 -8.34 3.88 -4.86
C ILE A 81 -7.11 3.34 -5.59
N LEU A 82 -6.14 2.81 -4.85
CA LEU A 82 -4.90 2.26 -5.41
C LEU A 82 -5.18 1.15 -6.43
N ILE A 83 -6.01 0.16 -6.08
CA ILE A 83 -6.39 -0.93 -6.99
C ILE A 83 -7.07 -0.40 -8.26
N ARG A 84 -7.91 0.62 -8.13
CA ARG A 84 -8.56 1.24 -9.28
C ARG A 84 -7.55 1.94 -10.19
N GLN A 85 -6.60 2.68 -9.62
CA GLN A 85 -5.56 3.37 -10.40
C GLN A 85 -4.62 2.39 -11.10
N ILE A 86 -4.21 1.31 -10.45
CA ILE A 86 -3.41 0.25 -11.06
C ILE A 86 -4.16 -0.34 -12.26
N LYS A 87 -5.44 -0.72 -12.08
CA LYS A 87 -6.27 -1.24 -13.19
C LYS A 87 -6.38 -0.26 -14.35
N ALA A 88 -6.68 1.00 -14.06
CA ALA A 88 -6.82 2.04 -15.07
C ALA A 88 -5.50 2.23 -15.83
N TYR A 89 -4.36 2.19 -15.16
CA TYR A 89 -3.05 2.27 -15.81
C TYR A 89 -2.81 1.11 -16.78
N TYR A 90 -3.05 -0.14 -16.35
CA TYR A 90 -2.92 -1.30 -17.23
C TYR A 90 -3.84 -1.19 -18.45
N GLN A 91 -5.11 -0.86 -18.23
CA GLN A 91 -6.11 -0.85 -19.30
C GLN A 91 -5.96 0.35 -20.25
N GLU A 92 -5.83 1.56 -19.71
CA GLU A 92 -5.87 2.80 -20.50
C GLU A 92 -4.48 3.19 -21.01
N THR A 93 -3.42 2.97 -20.23
CA THR A 93 -2.06 3.37 -20.61
C THR A 93 -1.28 2.25 -21.28
N LEU A 94 -1.29 1.04 -20.70
CA LEU A 94 -0.54 -0.10 -21.25
C LEU A 94 -1.32 -0.89 -22.30
N GLN A 95 -2.64 -0.67 -22.42
CA GLN A 95 -3.52 -1.44 -23.31
C GLN A 95 -3.47 -2.96 -23.01
N GLN A 96 -3.41 -3.30 -21.72
CA GLN A 96 -3.30 -4.68 -21.21
C GLN A 96 -4.41 -4.99 -20.20
N LEU A 97 -4.86 -6.26 -20.18
CA LEU A 97 -5.85 -6.75 -19.23
C LEU A 97 -5.18 -7.47 -18.06
N VAL A 98 -5.51 -7.06 -16.83
CA VAL A 98 -5.06 -7.74 -15.61
C VAL A 98 -5.89 -9.01 -15.41
N MET A 99 -5.30 -10.18 -15.67
CA MET A 99 -5.98 -11.49 -15.57
C MET A 99 -5.82 -12.16 -14.20
N MET A 100 -4.92 -11.64 -13.36
CA MET A 100 -4.66 -12.16 -12.03
C MET A 100 -5.71 -11.68 -11.01
N PRO A 101 -6.00 -12.47 -9.96
CA PRO A 101 -6.85 -12.01 -8.87
C PRO A 101 -6.21 -10.81 -8.18
N LEU A 102 -7.03 -9.81 -7.89
CA LEU A 102 -6.56 -8.58 -7.26
C LEU A 102 -6.48 -8.77 -5.75
N PRO A 103 -5.60 -8.00 -5.07
CA PRO A 103 -5.56 -7.98 -3.62
C PRO A 103 -6.94 -7.70 -3.01
N ASN A 104 -7.31 -8.50 -2.00
CA ASN A 104 -8.56 -8.32 -1.27
C ASN A 104 -8.41 -7.19 -0.25
N VAL A 105 -8.84 -5.98 -0.65
CA VAL A 105 -8.75 -4.78 0.17
C VAL A 105 -9.52 -4.87 1.49
N LEU A 106 -10.54 -5.73 1.59
CA LEU A 106 -11.29 -5.92 2.84
C LEU A 106 -10.47 -6.68 3.88
N VAL A 107 -9.71 -7.69 3.43
CA VAL A 107 -8.82 -8.47 4.29
C VAL A 107 -7.67 -7.59 4.78
N LEU A 108 -6.97 -6.93 3.85
CA LEU A 108 -5.86 -6.02 4.16
C LEU A 108 -6.30 -4.84 5.03
N GLY A 109 -7.51 -4.35 4.79
CA GLY A 109 -8.08 -3.21 5.47
C GLY A 109 -8.44 -3.46 6.94
N ARG A 110 -9.13 -4.57 7.20
CA ARG A 110 -9.70 -4.89 8.52
C ARG A 110 -8.64 -5.37 9.50
N ASN A 111 -7.77 -6.28 9.06
CA ASN A 111 -6.80 -6.93 9.92
C ASN A 111 -5.40 -6.83 9.29
N PRO A 112 -4.73 -5.67 9.40
CA PRO A 112 -3.42 -5.48 8.80
C PRO A 112 -2.34 -6.36 9.46
N LEU A 113 -2.52 -6.80 10.71
CA LEU A 113 -1.52 -7.59 11.45
C LEU A 113 -1.92 -9.06 11.63
N SER A 114 -2.95 -9.53 10.92
CA SER A 114 -3.44 -10.91 11.00
C SER A 114 -2.67 -11.87 10.11
#